data_AF-A0A932U7Q0-F1
#
_entry.id   AF-A0A932U7Q0-F1
#
_cell.length_a   1.000
_cell.length_b   1.000
_cell.length_c   1.000
_cell.angle_alpha   90.00
_cell.angle_beta   90.00
_cell.angle_gamma   90.00
#
_symmetry.space_group_name_H-M   'P 1'
#
loop_
_entity.id
_entity.type
_entity.pdbx_description
1 polymer ?
#
loop_
_entity_poly.entity_id
_entity_poly.type
_entity_poly.pdbx_seq_one_letter_code
_entity_poly.pdbx_strand_id
1 'polypeptide(L)'
;MIIEGMWPNIAANLASEFIIVVLGILFVQFVRNRWDQRLYGGWKVVLKRAELIVHSRDVSVAKAKQVHEMPEELSVFLKGVVSSYVWLNCDLVTEGRTLGMLIEDFAARQWVINLDKNPPSSSDKQPQKG
;
A
#
# COMPACT_ATOMS: atom_id res chain seq x y z
N MET A 1 58.96 23.22 9.08
CA MET A 1 57.78 23.69 9.82
C MET A 1 56.64 24.06 8.86
N ILE A 2 56.25 23.15 7.96
CA ILE A 2 55.13 23.35 7.00
C ILE A 2 54.08 22.22 7.15
N ILE A 3 54.47 21.09 7.73
CA ILE A 3 53.63 19.87 7.82
C ILE A 3 52.59 19.96 8.96
N GLU A 4 52.88 20.66 10.07
CA GLU A 4 51.96 20.71 11.22
C GLU A 4 50.69 21.56 10.99
N GLY A 5 50.72 22.50 10.04
CA GLY A 5 49.57 23.37 9.72
C GLY A 5 48.66 22.85 8.60
N MET A 6 49.12 21.90 7.77
CA MET A 6 48.35 21.39 6.63
C MET A 6 47.35 20.30 7.02
N TRP A 7 47.77 19.38 7.90
CA TRP A 7 46.95 18.25 8.33
C TRP A 7 45.61 18.63 8.98
N PRO A 8 45.54 19.59 9.93
CA PRO A 8 44.26 19.97 10.54
C PRO A 8 43.29 20.59 9.52
N ASN A 9 43.79 21.34 8.54
CA ASN A 9 42.96 21.96 7.50
C ASN A 9 42.41 20.92 6.51
N ILE A 10 43.25 19.96 6.09
CA ILE A 10 42.83 18.85 5.22
C ILE A 10 41.80 17.97 5.93
N ALA A 11 42.05 17.63 7.20
CA ALA A 11 41.11 16.84 8.01
C ALA A 11 39.78 17.58 8.25
N ALA A 12 39.81 18.90 8.49
CA ALA A 12 38.62 19.71 8.67
C ALA A 12 37.78 19.80 7.38
N ASN A 13 38.41 19.96 6.21
CA ASN A 13 37.69 19.95 4.93
C ASN A 13 37.07 18.59 4.63
N LEU A 14 37.81 17.49 4.81
CA LEU A 14 37.29 16.13 4.62
C LEU A 14 36.12 15.84 5.56
N ALA A 15 36.22 16.25 6.83
CA ALA A 15 35.14 16.11 7.79
C ALA A 15 33.92 16.94 7.39
N SER A 16 34.12 18.18 6.93
CA SER A 16 33.05 19.05 6.44
C SER A 16 32.34 18.45 5.23
N GLU A 17 33.08 18.00 4.22
CA GLU A 17 32.52 17.36 3.02
C GLU A 17 31.75 16.08 3.38
N PHE A 18 32.30 15.25 4.28
CA PHE A 18 31.62 14.06 4.76
C PHE A 18 30.30 14.40 5.46
N ILE A 19 30.30 15.39 6.35
CA ILE A 19 29.09 15.85 7.04
C ILE A 19 28.06 16.37 6.05
N ILE A 20 28.47 17.16 5.04
CA ILE A 20 27.57 17.69 4.01
C ILE A 20 26.91 16.53 3.24
N VAL A 21 27.69 15.52 2.83
CA VAL A 21 27.16 14.34 2.12
C VAL A 21 26.16 13.59 3.00
N VAL A 22 26.51 13.31 4.27
CA VAL A 22 25.63 12.60 5.20
C VAL A 22 24.34 13.37 5.44
N LEU A 23 24.42 14.68 5.70
CA LEU A 23 23.25 15.54 5.88
C LEU A 23 22.39 15.61 4.62
N GLY A 24 23.01 15.67 3.44
CA GLY A 24 22.31 15.64 2.15
C GLY A 24 21.50 14.36 1.98
N ILE A 25 22.09 13.19 2.26
CA ILE A 25 21.41 11.90 2.18
C ILE A 25 20.25 11.84 3.18
N LEU A 26 20.48 12.23 4.44
CA LEU A 26 19.44 12.25 5.47
C LEU A 26 18.29 13.19 5.10
N PHE A 27 18.60 14.37 4.55
CA PHE A 27 17.59 15.33 4.10
C PHE A 27 16.74 14.77 2.95
N VAL A 28 17.37 14.15 1.95
CA VAL A 28 16.65 13.51 0.84
C VAL A 28 15.74 12.39 1.36
N GLN A 29 16.24 11.54 2.25
CA GLN A 29 15.44 10.47 2.87
C GLN A 29 14.27 11.04 3.69
N PHE A 30 14.51 12.11 4.44
CA PHE A 30 13.47 12.78 5.24
C PHE A 30 12.36 13.34 4.34
N VAL A 31 12.73 14.07 3.28
CA VAL A 31 11.77 14.64 2.31
C VAL A 31 10.99 13.52 1.62
N ARG A 32 11.67 12.45 1.18
CA ARG A 32 11.04 11.29 0.54
C ARG A 32 10.03 10.62 1.46
N ASN A 33 10.39 10.34 2.71
CA ASN A 33 9.48 9.75 3.68
C ASN A 33 8.28 10.65 3.96
N ARG A 34 8.48 11.96 4.08
CA ARG A 34 7.41 12.93 4.30
C ARG A 34 6.45 12.98 3.12
N TRP A 35 6.97 12.90 1.91
CA TRP A 35 6.20 12.87 0.66
C TRP A 35 5.40 11.56 0.56
N ASP A 36 6.05 10.41 0.78
CA ASP A 36 5.40 9.10 0.76
C ASP A 36 4.27 9.02 1.79
N GLN A 37 4.46 9.55 3.01
CA GLN A 37 3.38 9.65 4.00
C GLN A 37 2.21 10.51 3.55
N ARG A 38 2.46 11.61 2.82
CA ARG A 38 1.38 12.49 2.35
C ARG A 38 0.55 11.83 1.25
N LEU A 39 1.21 11.15 0.31
CA LEU A 39 0.55 10.47 -0.81
C LEU A 39 -0.13 9.17 -0.39
N TYR A 40 0.57 8.33 0.37
CA TYR A 40 0.15 6.94 0.64
C TYR A 40 -0.26 6.68 2.10
N GLY A 41 -0.23 7.70 2.97
CA GLY A 41 -0.68 7.55 4.36
C GLY A 41 -2.20 7.56 4.51
N GLY A 42 -2.70 6.91 5.56
CA GLY A 42 -4.12 6.93 5.93
C GLY A 42 -5.02 6.06 5.05
N TRP A 43 -4.44 5.17 4.25
CA TRP A 43 -5.20 4.19 3.49
C TRP A 43 -5.76 3.09 4.39
N LYS A 44 -6.96 2.61 4.10
CA LYS A 44 -7.61 1.52 4.83
C LYS A 44 -8.38 0.58 3.89
N VAL A 45 -8.55 -0.66 4.32
CA VAL A 45 -9.48 -1.63 3.71
C VAL A 45 -10.71 -1.72 4.60
N VAL A 46 -11.90 -1.64 4.01
CA VAL A 46 -13.18 -1.72 4.70
C VAL A 46 -13.99 -2.84 4.08
N LEU A 47 -14.36 -3.84 4.88
CA LEU A 47 -15.25 -4.91 4.48
C LEU A 47 -16.67 -4.57 4.91
N LYS A 48 -17.60 -4.59 3.96
CA LYS A 48 -19.02 -4.32 4.19
C LYS A 48 -19.88 -5.53 3.87
N ARG A 49 -20.93 -5.73 4.66
CA ARG A 49 -22.01 -6.70 4.43
C ARG A 49 -23.31 -6.10 4.94
N ALA A 50 -24.35 -6.11 4.13
CA ALA A 50 -25.64 -5.48 4.40
C ALA A 50 -25.49 -4.03 4.92
N GLU A 51 -24.64 -3.24 4.27
CA GLU A 51 -24.25 -1.86 4.66
C GLU A 51 -23.53 -1.70 6.01
N LEU A 52 -23.34 -2.77 6.77
CA LEU A 52 -22.59 -2.77 8.02
C LEU A 52 -21.10 -3.00 7.76
N ILE A 53 -20.25 -2.27 8.48
CA ILE A 53 -18.80 -2.49 8.46
C ILE A 53 -18.51 -3.75 9.28
N VAL A 54 -18.14 -4.83 8.58
CA VAL A 54 -17.76 -6.11 9.18
C VAL A 54 -16.35 -6.03 9.73
N HIS A 55 -15.45 -5.37 8.99
CA HIS A 55 -14.06 -5.22 9.39
C HIS A 55 -13.44 -3.98 8.76
N SER A 56 -12.47 -3.38 9.45
CA SER A 56 -11.64 -2.33 8.90
C SER A 56 -10.19 -2.55 9.31
N ARG A 57 -9.29 -2.38 8.37
CA ARG A 57 -7.85 -2.55 8.57
C ARG A 57 -7.09 -1.38 7.97
N ASP A 58 -6.24 -0.75 8.76
CA ASP A 58 -5.30 0.26 8.28
C ASP A 58 -4.22 -0.38 7.39
N VAL A 59 -3.86 0.34 6.34
CA VAL A 59 -2.81 -0.05 5.39
C VAL A 59 -1.60 0.81 5.64
N SER A 60 -0.44 0.15 5.83
CA SER A 60 0.81 0.87 6.01
C SER A 60 1.19 1.64 4.75
N VAL A 61 1.87 2.77 4.91
CA VAL A 61 2.36 3.61 3.78
C VAL A 61 3.12 2.77 2.76
N ALA A 62 3.99 1.86 3.23
CA ALA A 62 4.78 0.99 2.36
C ALA A 62 3.90 0.04 1.55
N LYS A 63 2.87 -0.57 2.17
CA LYS A 63 1.96 -1.48 1.45
C LYS A 63 1.05 -0.70 0.50
N ALA A 64 0.52 0.45 0.91
CA ALA A 64 -0.28 1.32 0.06
C ALA A 64 0.52 1.76 -1.18
N LYS A 65 1.77 2.20 -0.99
CA LYS A 65 2.69 2.51 -2.08
C LYS A 65 2.89 1.32 -3.02
N GLN A 66 3.21 0.15 -2.46
CA GLN A 66 3.42 -1.07 -3.25
C GLN A 66 2.21 -1.43 -4.12
N VAL A 67 0.99 -1.43 -3.57
CA VAL A 67 -0.21 -1.81 -4.33
C VAL A 67 -0.65 -0.76 -5.34
N HIS A 68 -0.28 0.52 -5.14
CA HIS A 68 -0.50 1.57 -6.15
C HIS A 68 0.52 1.53 -7.28
N GLU A 69 1.77 1.17 -6.99
CA GLU A 69 2.83 1.00 -8.00
C GLU A 69 2.66 -0.30 -8.80
N MET A 70 2.13 -1.35 -8.18
CA MET A 70 1.98 -2.69 -8.75
C MET A 70 0.52 -3.19 -8.59
N PRO A 71 -0.35 -3.01 -9.60
CA PRO A 71 -1.77 -3.39 -9.51
C PRO A 71 -2.01 -4.88 -9.20
N GLU A 72 -1.10 -5.77 -9.61
CA GLU A 72 -1.14 -7.20 -9.32
C GLU A 72 -1.02 -7.50 -7.81
N GLU A 73 -0.24 -6.70 -7.08
CA GLU A 73 -0.09 -6.81 -5.63
C GLU A 73 -1.38 -6.42 -4.90
N LEU A 74 -2.20 -5.53 -5.49
CA LEU A 74 -3.50 -5.17 -4.92
C LEU A 74 -4.42 -6.39 -4.82
N SER A 75 -4.48 -7.23 -5.86
CA SER A 75 -5.33 -8.43 -5.87
C SER A 75 -4.89 -9.40 -4.78
N VAL A 76 -3.60 -9.68 -4.68
CA VAL A 76 -3.03 -10.57 -3.65
C VAL A 76 -3.29 -10.02 -2.24
N PHE A 77 -3.03 -8.72 -2.04
CA PHE A 77 -3.23 -8.06 -0.76
C PHE A 77 -4.69 -8.12 -0.31
N LEU A 78 -5.62 -7.68 -1.16
CA LEU A 78 -7.04 -7.65 -0.80
C LEU A 78 -7.61 -9.06 -0.62
N LYS A 79 -7.20 -10.04 -1.44
CA LYS A 79 -7.56 -11.46 -1.23
C LYS A 79 -7.08 -11.96 0.11
N GLY A 80 -5.84 -11.63 0.50
CA GLY A 80 -5.30 -11.97 1.82
C GLY A 80 -6.06 -11.32 2.98
N VAL A 81 -6.63 -10.13 2.80
CA VAL A 81 -7.47 -9.48 3.81
C VAL A 81 -8.85 -10.14 3.89
N VAL A 82 -9.46 -10.47 2.75
CA VAL A 82 -10.83 -10.99 2.68
C VAL A 82 -10.93 -12.48 3.00
N SER A 83 -9.89 -13.28 2.72
CA SER A 83 -9.91 -14.73 2.88
C SER A 83 -10.19 -15.20 4.31
N SER A 84 -9.91 -14.36 5.31
CA SER A 84 -10.28 -14.62 6.70
C SER A 84 -11.77 -14.50 7.01
N TYR A 85 -12.57 -13.95 6.08
CA TYR A 85 -13.99 -13.63 6.29
C TYR A 85 -14.91 -14.34 5.30
N VAL A 86 -14.51 -14.51 4.04
CA VAL A 86 -15.32 -15.20 3.02
C VAL A 86 -14.47 -15.76 1.90
N TRP A 87 -14.97 -16.81 1.24
CA TRP A 87 -14.46 -17.22 -0.07
C TRP A 87 -14.98 -16.33 -1.18
N LEU A 88 -14.04 -15.78 -1.95
CA LEU A 88 -14.31 -14.97 -3.13
C LEU A 88 -14.58 -15.89 -4.33
N ASN A 89 -15.69 -15.67 -5.03
CA ASN A 89 -16.07 -16.46 -6.21
C ASN A 89 -15.62 -15.84 -7.53
N CYS A 90 -14.99 -14.66 -7.49
CA CYS A 90 -14.48 -13.94 -8.66
C CYS A 90 -13.12 -13.31 -8.34
N ASP A 91 -12.41 -12.86 -9.37
CA ASP A 91 -11.25 -11.98 -9.16
C ASP A 91 -11.73 -10.61 -8.68
N LEU A 92 -11.19 -10.15 -7.55
CA LEU A 92 -11.69 -8.94 -6.88
C LEU A 92 -11.36 -7.66 -7.64
N VAL A 93 -10.20 -7.61 -8.32
CA VAL A 93 -9.70 -6.38 -8.95
C VAL A 93 -10.28 -6.21 -10.35
N THR A 94 -10.40 -7.29 -11.12
CA THR A 94 -10.94 -7.22 -12.49
C THR A 94 -12.47 -7.32 -12.51
N GLU A 95 -13.03 -8.42 -12.00
CA GLU A 95 -14.47 -8.68 -12.02
C GLU A 95 -15.16 -7.94 -10.87
N GLY A 96 -14.56 -7.96 -9.69
CA GLY A 96 -15.14 -7.34 -8.49
C GLY A 96 -15.36 -5.84 -8.61
N ARG A 97 -14.51 -5.10 -9.34
CA ARG A 97 -14.76 -3.68 -9.65
C ARG A 97 -16.02 -3.49 -10.49
N THR A 98 -16.18 -4.33 -11.52
CA THR A 98 -17.32 -4.27 -12.44
C THR A 98 -18.63 -4.63 -11.74
N LEU A 99 -18.58 -5.58 -10.81
CA LEU A 99 -19.73 -6.03 -10.02
C LEU A 99 -20.08 -5.08 -8.86
N GLY A 100 -19.29 -4.02 -8.63
CA GLY A 100 -19.42 -3.14 -7.46
C GLY A 100 -19.03 -3.81 -6.14
N MET A 101 -18.33 -4.94 -6.21
CA MET A 101 -17.77 -5.64 -5.06
C MET A 101 -16.53 -4.93 -4.53
N LEU A 102 -15.72 -4.33 -5.39
CA LEU A 102 -14.57 -3.50 -5.00
C LEU A 102 -14.82 -2.06 -5.42
N ILE A 103 -14.85 -1.16 -4.46
CA ILE A 103 -14.92 0.29 -4.68
C ILE A 103 -13.63 0.89 -4.14
N GLU A 104 -12.95 1.65 -4.99
CA GLU A 104 -11.74 2.39 -4.62
C GLU A 104 -12.10 3.86 -4.47
N ASP A 105 -12.07 4.34 -3.23
CA ASP A 105 -12.39 5.71 -2.88
C ASP A 105 -11.11 6.44 -2.48
N PHE A 106 -10.53 7.14 -3.45
CA PHE A 106 -9.30 7.90 -3.29
C PHE A 106 -9.45 9.10 -2.35
N ALA A 107 -10.65 9.69 -2.28
CA ALA A 107 -10.90 10.86 -1.44
C ALA A 107 -10.87 10.48 0.04
N ALA A 108 -11.55 9.39 0.39
CA ALA A 108 -11.53 8.84 1.74
C ALA A 108 -10.36 7.86 2.01
N ARG A 109 -9.49 7.64 1.01
CA ARG A 109 -8.33 6.74 1.04
C ARG A 109 -8.71 5.34 1.49
N GLN A 110 -9.66 4.72 0.81
CA GLN A 110 -10.18 3.42 1.22
C GLN A 110 -10.49 2.50 0.04
N TRP A 111 -10.18 1.22 0.24
CA TRP A 111 -10.71 0.13 -0.59
C TRP A 111 -11.89 -0.50 0.15
N VAL A 112 -13.09 -0.31 -0.39
CA VAL A 112 -14.33 -0.86 0.16
C VAL A 112 -14.67 -2.14 -0.57
N ILE A 113 -14.81 -3.22 0.19
CA ILE A 113 -15.14 -4.55 -0.33
C ILE A 113 -16.56 -4.89 0.13
N ASN A 114 -17.51 -4.85 -0.81
CA ASN A 114 -18.90 -5.19 -0.56
C ASN A 114 -19.13 -6.69 -0.77
N LEU A 115 -19.26 -7.43 0.33
CA LEU A 115 -19.40 -8.88 0.32
C LEU A 115 -20.77 -9.35 -0.22
N ASP A 116 -21.79 -8.49 -0.24
CA ASP A 116 -23.11 -8.82 -0.79
C ASP A 116 -23.10 -8.91 -2.32
N LYS A 117 -22.07 -8.34 -2.95
CA LYS A 117 -21.86 -8.38 -4.40
C LYS A 117 -20.96 -9.54 -4.85
N ASN A 118 -20.56 -10.43 -3.94
CA ASN A 118 -19.85 -11.65 -4.30
C ASN A 118 -20.78 -12.53 -5.14
N PRO A 119 -20.43 -12.87 -6.40
CA PRO A 119 -21.28 -13.71 -7.23
C PRO A 119 -21.47 -15.09 -6.61
N PRO A 120 -22.56 -15.81 -6.94
CA PRO A 120 -22.72 -17.20 -6.52
C PRO A 120 -21.59 -18.05 -7.08
N SER A 121 -21.21 -19.10 -6.35
CA SER A 121 -20.11 -19.97 -6.76
C SER A 121 -20.46 -20.64 -8.09
N SER A 122 -19.48 -20.75 -9.00
CA SER A 122 -19.68 -21.38 -10.32
C SER A 122 -20.03 -22.88 -10.23
N SER A 123 -19.84 -23.50 -9.06
CA SER A 123 -20.28 -24.85 -8.73
C SER A 123 -21.81 -25.00 -8.56
N ASP A 124 -22.57 -23.92 -8.38
CA ASP A 124 -24.05 -23.96 -8.38
C ASP A 124 -24.65 -24.07 -9.80
N LYS A 125 -23.81 -24.09 -10.85
CA LYS A 125 -24.21 -24.30 -12.24
C LYS A 125 -23.97 -25.72 -12.75
N GLN A 126 -24.07 -26.75 -11.90
CA GLN A 126 -24.22 -28.12 -12.43
C GLN A 126 -25.66 -28.31 -12.93
N PRO A 127 -25.87 -28.66 -14.22
CA PRO A 127 -27.19 -29.05 -14.67
C PRO A 127 -27.57 -30.34 -13.95
N GLN A 128 -28.74 -30.35 -13.32
CA GLN A 128 -29.42 -31.58 -12.91
C GLN A 128 -29.53 -32.47 -14.16
N LYS A 129 -28.67 -33.49 -14.25
CA LYS A 129 -28.89 -34.61 -15.18
C LYS A 129 -30.03 -35.43 -14.59
N GLY A 130 -31.23 -35.24 -15.16
CA GLY A 130 -32.29 -36.23 -15.11
C GLY A 130 -31.99 -37.43 -15.99
#